data_AF-A0A662HUN4-F1
#
_entry.id   AF-A0A662HUN4-F1
#
_cell.length_a   1.000
_cell.length_b   1.000
_cell.length_c   1.000
_cell.angle_alpha   90.00
_cell.angle_beta   90.00
_cell.angle_gamma   90.00
#
_symmetry.space_group_name_H-M   'P 1'
#
loop_
_entity.id
_entity.type
_entity.pdbx_description
1 polymer ?
#
loop_
_entity_poly.entity_id
_entity_poly.type
_entity_poly.pdbx_seq_one_letter_code
_entity_poly.pdbx_strand_id
1 'polypeptide(L)'
;MKKEVNYDPKSGDDMHPNHQTNSLVLVRNRYLNEEEFQRFLSLARSVATYDPEQKVWVFSRKKIISAAERGILKQILDELQNYAQFNRRAVESLLAHKKAKGFEAKIYFNPLSIQFSAHPPEPLVQALLPYVSRREDKVLYISATRHLKDAIRVLENFEVIVHLPAPINEIFKAKITRENGNLYVRFSFIPRDVLEELRAACTLIYRIEKPVLSPSGDFEGVKIIERKIKAYNVIWREKAFVAPVGLLDRVTSTLRNNGYNVEIDIKVLPDLEISLKPDFV
;
A
#
# COMPACT_ATOMS: atom_id res chain seq x y z
N MET A 1 -12.46 20.70 39.07
CA MET A 1 -11.02 20.67 38.74
C MET A 1 -10.87 20.47 37.24
N LYS A 2 -10.47 21.52 36.52
CA LYS A 2 -10.16 21.46 35.08
C LYS A 2 -8.78 20.82 34.94
N LYS A 3 -8.66 19.72 34.20
CA LYS A 3 -7.36 19.18 33.78
C LYS A 3 -7.00 19.82 32.45
N GLU A 4 -5.98 20.67 32.48
CA GLU A 4 -5.29 21.13 31.27
C GLU A 4 -4.62 19.94 30.59
N VAL A 5 -4.97 19.72 29.33
CA VAL A 5 -4.26 18.80 28.45
C VAL A 5 -3.15 19.60 27.80
N ASN A 6 -1.93 19.38 28.28
CA ASN A 6 -0.73 20.01 27.74
C ASN A 6 -0.40 19.35 26.39
N TYR A 7 -0.53 20.10 25.30
CA TYR A 7 -0.23 19.65 23.94
C TYR A 7 1.26 19.88 23.68
N ASP A 8 2.06 18.81 23.63
CA ASP A 8 3.48 18.86 23.28
C ASP A 8 3.63 18.78 21.75
N PRO A 9 4.14 19.83 21.07
CA PRO A 9 4.27 19.86 19.62
C PRO A 9 5.59 19.19 19.20
N LYS A 10 5.72 17.89 19.45
CA LYS A 10 6.84 17.07 18.96
C LYS A 10 6.39 15.65 18.58
N SER A 11 5.44 15.55 17.66
CA SER A 11 5.27 14.33 16.87
C SER A 11 5.24 14.69 15.39
N GLY A 12 6.42 15.01 14.86
CA GLY A 12 6.72 14.70 13.47
C GLY A 12 6.85 13.19 13.33
N ASP A 13 5.73 12.47 13.54
CA ASP A 13 5.60 11.09 13.14
C ASP A 13 5.54 11.11 11.61
N ASP A 14 6.71 11.05 10.99
CA ASP A 14 6.85 10.43 9.69
C ASP A 14 6.28 9.02 9.83
N MET A 15 4.98 8.89 9.58
CA MET A 15 4.27 7.62 9.44
C MET A 15 4.96 6.84 8.33
N HIS A 16 6.02 6.12 8.67
CA HIS A 16 6.47 5.01 7.88
C HIS A 16 5.30 4.02 7.85
N PRO A 17 4.70 3.76 6.67
CA PRO A 17 3.64 2.78 6.58
C PRO A 17 4.17 1.47 7.16
N ASN A 18 3.30 0.77 7.87
CA ASN A 18 3.58 -0.47 8.58
C ASN A 18 4.08 -1.52 7.57
N HIS A 19 5.37 -1.46 7.23
CA HIS A 19 6.05 -2.36 6.31
C HIS A 19 6.24 -3.67 7.07
N GLN A 20 5.23 -4.53 7.03
CA GLN A 20 5.40 -5.95 7.31
C GLN A 20 6.56 -6.46 6.46
N THR A 21 7.72 -6.65 7.09
CA THR A 21 8.93 -7.35 6.64
C THR A 21 8.99 -7.68 5.13
N ASN A 22 9.10 -6.64 4.30
CA ASN A 22 9.31 -6.81 2.85
C ASN A 22 10.62 -7.59 2.63
N SER A 23 10.56 -8.68 1.86
CA SER A 23 11.60 -9.74 1.83
C SER A 23 13.00 -9.28 1.41
N LEU A 24 13.11 -8.20 0.62
CA LEU A 24 14.39 -7.70 0.09
C LEU A 24 14.63 -6.20 0.37
N VAL A 25 13.87 -5.59 1.26
CA VAL A 25 13.99 -4.16 1.60
C VAL A 25 14.68 -4.00 2.95
N LEU A 26 15.56 -3.01 3.06
CA LEU A 26 16.14 -2.59 4.34
C LEU A 26 15.24 -1.57 5.02
N VAL A 27 14.72 -1.93 6.19
CA VAL A 27 13.94 -1.03 7.03
C VAL A 27 14.74 -0.74 8.30
N ARG A 28 15.05 0.53 8.56
CA ARG A 28 15.78 0.91 9.79
C ARG A 28 15.00 0.49 11.02
N ASN A 29 15.67 -0.12 12.00
CA ASN A 29 15.02 -0.62 13.22
C ASN A 29 14.89 0.45 14.33
N ARG A 30 15.72 1.49 14.28
CA ARG A 30 15.75 2.60 15.25
C ARG A 30 16.34 3.86 14.62
N TYR A 31 16.26 4.97 15.35
CA TYR A 31 17.02 6.18 15.02
C TYR A 31 18.52 5.92 15.20
N LEU A 32 19.33 6.33 14.21
CA LEU A 32 20.78 6.15 14.20
C LEU A 32 21.45 7.50 14.44
N ASN A 33 22.51 7.52 15.25
CA ASN A 33 23.37 8.70 15.32
C ASN A 33 24.20 8.86 14.03
N GLU A 34 24.95 9.96 13.88
CA GLU A 34 25.69 10.25 12.64
C GLU A 34 26.68 9.12 12.28
N GLU A 35 27.46 8.63 13.24
CA GLU A 35 28.46 7.58 13.00
C GLU A 35 27.81 6.26 12.61
N GLU A 36 26.76 5.85 13.33
CA GLU A 36 25.95 4.68 13.03
C GLU A 36 25.29 4.79 11.65
N PHE A 37 24.80 5.99 11.30
CA PHE A 37 24.16 6.23 10.03
C PHE A 37 25.15 6.14 8.86
N GLN A 38 26.34 6.72 8.99
CA GLN A 38 27.40 6.57 7.99
C GLN A 38 27.83 5.11 7.84
N ARG A 39 27.92 4.37 8.95
CA ARG A 39 28.24 2.94 8.94
C ARG A 39 27.15 2.15 8.24
N PHE A 40 25.89 2.36 8.59
CA PHE A 40 24.73 1.79 7.93
C PHE A 40 24.75 2.06 6.42
N LEU A 41 24.97 3.31 5.99
CA LEU A 41 25.03 3.67 4.58
C LEU A 41 26.16 2.95 3.84
N SER A 42 27.32 2.81 4.47
CA SER A 42 28.46 2.09 3.87
C SER A 42 28.13 0.62 3.62
N LEU A 43 27.50 -0.04 4.61
CA LEU A 43 27.09 -1.43 4.51
C LEU A 43 25.96 -1.57 3.48
N ALA A 44 24.91 -0.75 3.56
CA ALA A 44 23.79 -0.78 2.63
C ALA A 44 24.24 -0.59 1.18
N ARG A 45 25.11 0.38 0.89
CA ARG A 45 25.66 0.61 -0.47
C ARG A 45 26.41 -0.60 -1.02
N SER A 46 27.01 -1.42 -0.16
CA SER A 46 27.79 -2.58 -0.57
C SER A 46 26.95 -3.76 -1.04
N VAL A 47 25.69 -3.87 -0.62
CA VAL A 47 24.79 -5.01 -0.90
C VAL A 47 23.43 -4.62 -1.49
N ALA A 48 23.05 -3.34 -1.44
CA ALA A 48 21.76 -2.82 -1.85
C ALA A 48 21.87 -1.60 -2.78
N THR A 49 20.80 -1.30 -3.49
CA THR A 49 20.63 -0.10 -4.33
C THR A 49 19.49 0.74 -3.76
N TYR A 50 19.66 2.06 -3.76
CA TYR A 50 18.61 2.96 -3.29
C TYR A 50 17.58 3.18 -4.39
N ASP A 51 16.31 3.01 -4.06
CA ASP A 51 15.16 3.32 -4.89
C ASP A 51 14.65 4.73 -4.53
N PRO A 52 14.84 5.73 -5.40
CA PRO A 52 14.45 7.12 -5.11
C PRO A 52 12.94 7.32 -5.02
N GLU A 53 12.13 6.51 -5.72
CA GLU A 53 10.68 6.70 -5.80
C GLU A 53 10.02 6.35 -4.48
N GLN A 54 10.44 5.24 -3.85
CA GLN A 54 9.92 4.85 -2.54
C GLN A 54 10.82 5.23 -1.37
N LYS A 55 11.99 5.82 -1.64
CA LYS A 55 12.96 6.24 -0.63
C LYS A 55 13.48 5.08 0.23
N VAL A 56 13.66 3.90 -0.35
CA VAL A 56 14.08 2.68 0.35
C VAL A 56 15.34 2.05 -0.25
N TRP A 57 16.09 1.30 0.55
CA TRP A 57 17.22 0.49 0.07
C TRP A 57 16.75 -0.93 -0.22
N VAL A 58 17.03 -1.44 -1.42
CA VAL A 58 16.63 -2.77 -1.88
C VAL A 58 17.88 -3.60 -2.17
N PHE A 59 17.97 -4.81 -1.60
CA PHE A 59 19.09 -5.71 -1.86
C PHE A 59 19.25 -5.99 -3.36
N SER A 60 20.49 -5.87 -3.85
CA SER A 60 20.81 -6.08 -5.26
C SER A 60 21.53 -7.40 -5.42
N ARG A 61 20.97 -8.32 -6.23
CA ARG A 61 21.59 -9.62 -6.49
C ARG A 61 23.04 -9.50 -6.99
N LYS A 62 23.30 -8.56 -7.91
CA LYS A 62 24.66 -8.30 -8.43
C LYS A 62 25.65 -7.95 -7.31
N LYS A 63 25.23 -7.09 -6.38
CA LYS A 63 26.06 -6.69 -5.24
C LYS A 63 26.23 -7.81 -4.22
N ILE A 64 25.17 -8.57 -3.95
CA ILE A 64 25.18 -9.75 -3.09
C ILE A 64 26.15 -10.81 -3.61
N ILE A 65 26.11 -11.13 -4.91
CA ILE A 65 27.05 -12.06 -5.55
C ILE A 65 28.48 -11.55 -5.39
N SER A 66 28.74 -10.28 -5.73
CA SER A 66 30.08 -9.69 -5.57
C SER A 66 30.58 -9.66 -4.12
N ALA A 67 29.70 -9.46 -3.14
CA ALA A 67 30.06 -9.54 -1.72
C ALA A 67 30.32 -10.99 -1.27
N ALA A 68 29.59 -11.97 -1.81
CA ALA A 68 29.78 -13.38 -1.54
C ALA A 68 31.08 -13.92 -2.15
N GLU A 69 31.39 -13.55 -3.40
CA GLU A 69 32.64 -13.87 -4.08
C GLU A 69 33.86 -13.32 -3.33
N ARG A 70 33.72 -12.16 -2.68
CA ARG A 70 34.73 -11.57 -1.80
C ARG A 70 34.77 -12.19 -0.39
N GLY A 71 33.87 -13.10 -0.06
CA GLY A 71 33.79 -13.74 1.25
C GLY A 71 33.28 -12.85 2.39
N ILE A 72 32.84 -11.62 2.09
CA ILE A 72 32.46 -10.61 3.11
C ILE A 72 30.95 -10.52 3.35
N LEU A 73 30.12 -11.20 2.55
CA LEU A 73 28.66 -11.08 2.62
C LEU A 73 28.13 -11.40 4.02
N LYS A 74 28.57 -12.50 4.63
CA LYS A 74 28.07 -12.91 5.95
C LYS A 74 28.32 -11.83 6.99
N GLN A 75 29.53 -11.27 7.03
CA GLN A 75 29.90 -10.19 7.93
C GLN A 75 29.05 -8.93 7.70
N ILE A 76 28.83 -8.56 6.43
CA ILE A 76 27.98 -7.40 6.10
C ILE A 76 26.56 -7.62 6.59
N LEU A 77 25.97 -8.80 6.35
CA LEU A 77 24.60 -9.10 6.77
C LEU A 77 24.47 -9.15 8.30
N ASP A 78 25.43 -9.75 9.00
CA ASP A 78 25.46 -9.80 10.46
C ASP A 78 25.54 -8.39 11.06
N GLU A 79 26.41 -7.53 10.53
CA GLU A 79 26.56 -6.15 11.01
C GLU A 79 25.32 -5.30 10.69
N LEU A 80 24.72 -5.48 9.51
CA LEU A 80 23.59 -4.69 9.05
C LEU A 80 22.29 -5.00 9.84
N GLN A 81 22.18 -6.19 10.45
CA GLN A 81 21.07 -6.53 11.35
C GLN A 81 21.00 -5.63 12.60
N ASN A 82 22.12 -5.04 13.02
CA ASN A 82 22.12 -4.10 14.15
C ASN A 82 21.37 -2.79 13.82
N TYR A 83 21.31 -2.43 12.53
CA TYR A 83 20.79 -1.14 12.07
C TYR A 83 19.46 -1.26 11.32
N ALA A 84 19.17 -2.42 10.73
CA ALA A 84 18.00 -2.62 9.89
C ALA A 84 17.40 -4.02 10.00
N GLN A 85 16.09 -4.10 9.85
CA GLN A 85 15.34 -5.33 9.69
C GLN A 85 15.28 -5.72 8.22
N PHE A 86 15.49 -7.01 7.94
CA PHE A 86 15.33 -7.61 6.62
C PHE A 86 15.22 -9.13 6.72
N ASN A 87 14.73 -9.79 5.66
CA ASN A 87 14.64 -11.25 5.62
C ASN A 87 15.95 -11.86 5.08
N ARG A 88 16.82 -12.29 6.00
CA ARG A 88 18.12 -12.90 5.65
C ARG A 88 18.00 -14.08 4.68
N ARG A 89 17.01 -14.97 4.88
CA ARG A 89 16.82 -16.14 4.01
C ARG A 89 16.49 -15.73 2.58
N ALA A 90 15.68 -14.69 2.41
CA ALA A 90 15.37 -14.15 1.09
C ALA A 90 16.59 -13.50 0.42
N VAL A 91 17.49 -12.87 1.19
CA VAL A 91 18.75 -12.33 0.66
C VAL A 91 19.71 -13.45 0.25
N GLU A 92 19.87 -14.48 1.09
CA GLU A 92 20.72 -15.63 0.80
C GLU A 92 20.19 -16.44 -0.39
N SER A 93 18.87 -16.49 -0.60
CA SER A 93 18.28 -17.19 -1.75
C SER A 93 18.67 -16.58 -3.11
N LEU A 94 19.09 -15.30 -3.15
CA LEU A 94 19.61 -14.65 -4.34
C LEU A 94 20.89 -15.32 -4.88
N LEU A 95 21.67 -15.96 -4.01
CA LEU A 95 22.90 -16.68 -4.36
C LEU A 95 22.59 -18.02 -5.06
N ALA A 96 21.54 -18.70 -4.63
CA ALA A 96 21.18 -20.03 -5.12
C ALA A 96 20.58 -20.00 -6.54
N HIS A 97 20.12 -18.83 -7.00
CA HIS A 97 19.53 -18.69 -8.31
C HIS A 97 20.60 -18.67 -9.41
N LYS A 98 20.69 -19.74 -10.21
CA LYS A 98 21.44 -19.72 -11.48
C LYS A 98 20.67 -18.93 -12.52
N LYS A 99 21.38 -18.05 -13.25
CA LYS A 99 20.85 -17.15 -14.27
C LYS A 99 20.00 -17.92 -15.29
N ALA A 100 18.68 -17.84 -15.20
CA ALA A 100 17.79 -18.38 -16.22
C ALA A 100 17.62 -17.31 -17.30
N LYS A 101 18.48 -17.32 -18.34
CA LYS A 101 18.27 -16.49 -19.53
C LYS A 101 16.86 -16.75 -20.08
N GLY A 102 16.05 -15.70 -20.26
CA GLY A 102 14.73 -15.79 -20.87
C GLY A 102 13.59 -16.22 -19.93
N PHE A 103 13.76 -16.09 -18.62
CA PHE A 103 12.65 -16.30 -17.68
C PHE A 103 11.76 -15.05 -17.63
N GLU A 104 10.48 -15.21 -17.98
CA GLU A 104 9.54 -14.10 -18.14
C GLU A 104 8.35 -14.29 -17.20
N ALA A 105 7.78 -13.17 -16.75
CA ALA A 105 6.56 -13.13 -15.96
C ALA A 105 5.58 -12.12 -16.57
N LYS A 106 4.30 -12.46 -16.61
CA LYS A 106 3.23 -11.56 -17.05
C LYS A 106 2.25 -11.31 -15.91
N ILE A 107 1.91 -10.03 -15.70
CA ILE A 107 0.97 -9.62 -14.67
C ILE A 107 -0.45 -9.54 -15.24
N TYR A 108 -1.40 -10.13 -14.52
CA TYR A 108 -2.83 -10.04 -14.80
C TYR A 108 -3.57 -9.38 -13.64
N PHE A 109 -4.68 -8.71 -13.91
CA PHE A 109 -5.47 -7.97 -12.92
C PHE A 109 -6.82 -8.61 -12.56
N ASN A 110 -7.22 -9.66 -13.28
CA ASN A 110 -8.48 -10.34 -13.01
C ASN A 110 -8.34 -11.86 -13.25
N PRO A 111 -7.97 -12.64 -12.21
CA PRO A 111 -7.53 -12.20 -10.87
C PRO A 111 -6.14 -11.54 -10.88
N LEU A 112 -5.77 -10.82 -9.81
CA LEU A 112 -4.45 -10.23 -9.66
C LEU A 112 -3.38 -11.33 -9.49
N SER A 113 -2.56 -11.56 -10.50
CA SER A 113 -1.60 -12.68 -10.51
C SER A 113 -0.34 -12.40 -11.34
N ILE A 114 0.70 -13.16 -11.01
CA ILE A 114 1.97 -13.27 -11.72
C ILE A 114 1.97 -14.64 -12.41
N GLN A 115 1.97 -14.67 -13.73
CA GLN A 115 2.10 -15.90 -14.52
C GLN A 115 3.50 -16.00 -15.10
N PHE A 116 4.21 -17.08 -14.80
CA PHE A 116 5.56 -17.34 -15.29
C PHE A 116 5.55 -18.14 -16.60
N SER A 117 6.53 -17.88 -17.47
CA SER A 117 6.71 -18.64 -18.72
C SER A 117 7.07 -20.11 -18.48
N ALA A 118 7.77 -20.41 -17.38
CA ALA A 118 8.10 -21.75 -16.92
C ALA A 118 7.94 -21.87 -15.39
N HIS A 119 8.15 -23.06 -14.82
CA HIS A 119 8.07 -23.24 -13.37
C HIS A 119 9.10 -22.34 -12.68
N PRO A 120 8.67 -21.44 -11.75
CA PRO A 120 9.58 -20.53 -11.11
C PRO A 120 10.54 -21.26 -10.16
N PRO A 121 11.81 -20.86 -10.11
CA PRO A 121 12.78 -21.45 -9.19
C PRO A 121 12.36 -21.18 -7.74
N GLU A 122 12.50 -22.18 -6.87
CA GLU A 122 12.03 -22.09 -5.49
C GLU A 122 12.57 -20.86 -4.72
N PRO A 123 13.84 -20.43 -4.87
CA PRO A 123 14.33 -19.18 -4.29
C PRO A 123 13.51 -17.93 -4.63
N LEU A 124 13.06 -17.81 -5.87
CA LEU A 124 12.22 -16.70 -6.32
C LEU A 124 10.83 -16.79 -5.68
N VAL A 125 10.26 -18.00 -5.65
CA VAL A 125 8.96 -18.22 -5.02
C VAL A 125 9.01 -17.84 -3.54
N GLN A 126 10.02 -18.30 -2.81
CA GLN A 126 10.22 -17.98 -1.39
C GLN A 126 10.33 -16.46 -1.14
N ALA A 127 11.02 -15.72 -2.03
CA ALA A 127 11.12 -14.27 -1.94
C ALA A 127 9.78 -13.56 -2.22
N LEU A 128 8.89 -14.16 -3.01
CA LEU A 128 7.57 -13.64 -3.36
C LEU A 128 6.46 -14.03 -2.37
N LEU A 129 6.63 -15.10 -1.57
CA LEU A 129 5.62 -15.61 -0.64
C LEU A 129 4.97 -14.54 0.26
N PRO A 130 5.68 -13.54 0.81
CA PRO A 130 5.06 -12.50 1.64
C PRO A 130 3.97 -11.69 0.92
N TYR A 131 4.01 -11.64 -0.42
CA TYR A 131 3.10 -10.83 -1.25
C TYR A 131 1.97 -11.65 -1.87
N VAL A 132 1.95 -12.97 -1.65
CA VAL A 132 1.13 -13.92 -2.39
C VAL A 132 0.09 -14.57 -1.46
N SER A 133 -1.16 -14.66 -1.92
CA SER A 133 -2.25 -15.32 -1.19
C SER A 133 -2.40 -16.80 -1.56
N ARG A 134 -2.01 -17.17 -2.79
CA ARG A 134 -2.15 -18.52 -3.32
C ARG A 134 -1.09 -18.82 -4.38
N ARG A 135 -0.61 -20.07 -4.41
CA ARG A 135 0.32 -20.60 -5.41
C ARG A 135 -0.34 -21.73 -6.19
N GLU A 136 -0.19 -21.68 -7.50
CA GLU A 136 -0.39 -22.78 -8.45
C GLU A 136 0.88 -22.88 -9.31
N ASP A 137 1.18 -24.06 -9.86
CA ASP A 137 2.43 -24.40 -10.60
C ASP A 137 3.24 -23.19 -11.12
N LYS A 138 2.75 -22.51 -12.16
CA LYS A 138 3.37 -21.33 -12.79
C LYS A 138 2.66 -20.01 -12.47
N VAL A 139 1.77 -19.98 -11.48
CA VAL A 139 0.92 -18.82 -11.19
C VAL A 139 0.96 -18.49 -9.70
N LEU A 140 1.33 -17.25 -9.38
CA LEU A 140 1.24 -16.72 -8.01
C LEU A 140 0.18 -15.64 -7.96
N TYR A 141 -0.80 -15.79 -7.08
CA TYR A 141 -1.88 -14.81 -6.87
C TYR A 141 -1.45 -13.80 -5.82
N ILE A 142 -1.41 -12.53 -6.17
CA ILE A 142 -0.96 -11.47 -5.25
C ILE A 142 -2.10 -11.18 -4.27
N SER A 143 -1.77 -11.02 -2.98
CA SER A 143 -2.75 -10.85 -1.91
C SER A 143 -3.43 -9.49 -1.90
N ALA A 144 -2.72 -8.43 -2.31
CA ALA A 144 -3.22 -7.06 -2.38
C ALA A 144 -2.51 -6.26 -3.48
N THR A 145 -3.22 -5.33 -4.10
CA THR A 145 -2.69 -4.45 -5.15
C THR A 145 -1.45 -3.69 -4.68
N ARG A 146 -1.44 -3.23 -3.42
CA ARG A 146 -0.29 -2.53 -2.84
C ARG A 146 1.02 -3.33 -2.87
N HIS A 147 0.96 -4.66 -2.86
CA HIS A 147 2.14 -5.52 -2.89
C HIS A 147 2.74 -5.66 -4.29
N LEU A 148 2.06 -5.21 -5.34
CA LEU A 148 2.51 -5.40 -6.72
C LEU A 148 3.86 -4.72 -6.99
N LYS A 149 4.10 -3.50 -6.47
CA LYS A 149 5.38 -2.80 -6.66
C LYS A 149 6.55 -3.60 -6.04
N ASP A 150 6.35 -4.12 -4.84
CA ASP A 150 7.38 -4.91 -4.16
C ASP A 150 7.60 -6.27 -4.84
N ALA A 151 6.53 -6.92 -5.30
CA ALA A 151 6.64 -8.16 -6.06
C ALA A 151 7.39 -7.97 -7.39
N ILE A 152 7.14 -6.87 -8.11
CA ILE A 152 7.87 -6.52 -9.35
C ILE A 152 9.35 -6.34 -9.06
N ARG A 153 9.72 -5.63 -8.00
CA ARG A 153 11.13 -5.48 -7.61
C ARG A 153 11.81 -6.80 -7.31
N VAL A 154 11.11 -7.72 -6.63
CA VAL A 154 11.65 -9.06 -6.41
C VAL A 154 11.91 -9.74 -7.76
N LEU A 155 10.94 -9.72 -8.68
CA LEU A 155 11.12 -10.28 -10.03
C LEU A 155 12.32 -9.66 -10.75
N GLU A 156 12.45 -8.34 -10.76
CA GLU A 156 13.56 -7.62 -11.39
C GLU A 156 14.91 -7.95 -10.75
N ASN A 157 14.97 -8.10 -9.42
CA ASN A 157 16.18 -8.50 -8.70
C ASN A 157 16.64 -9.93 -9.05
N PHE A 158 15.68 -10.79 -9.40
CA PHE A 158 15.95 -12.12 -9.95
C PHE A 158 16.19 -12.10 -11.48
N GLU A 159 16.31 -10.90 -12.08
CA GLU A 159 16.51 -10.69 -13.53
C GLU A 159 15.37 -11.26 -14.38
N VAL A 160 14.15 -11.35 -13.83
CA VAL A 160 12.95 -11.78 -14.56
C VAL A 160 12.42 -10.62 -15.39
N ILE A 161 12.13 -10.88 -16.67
CA ILE A 161 11.49 -9.88 -17.55
C ILE A 161 10.01 -9.82 -17.19
N VAL A 162 9.55 -8.66 -16.71
CA VAL A 162 8.16 -8.47 -16.27
C VAL A 162 7.35 -7.74 -17.36
N HIS A 163 6.30 -8.41 -17.84
CA HIS A 163 5.34 -7.85 -18.78
C HIS A 163 4.12 -7.31 -18.03
N LEU A 164 3.99 -5.99 -18.02
CA LEU A 164 2.84 -5.29 -17.46
C LEU A 164 1.83 -4.94 -18.57
N PRO A 165 0.52 -5.02 -18.30
CA PRO A 165 -0.50 -4.62 -19.27
C PRO A 165 -0.59 -3.09 -19.45
N ALA A 166 0.01 -2.30 -18.55
CA ALA A 166 0.11 -0.85 -18.61
C ALA A 166 1.35 -0.38 -17.81
N PRO A 167 1.86 0.85 -18.02
CA PRO A 167 2.93 1.40 -17.20
C PRO A 167 2.58 1.40 -15.70
N ILE A 168 3.54 1.10 -14.83
CA ILE A 168 3.30 0.98 -13.38
C ILE A 168 2.70 2.24 -12.76
N ASN A 169 3.07 3.42 -13.28
CA ASN A 169 2.54 4.70 -12.83
C ASN A 169 1.05 4.87 -13.16
N GLU A 170 0.60 4.34 -14.29
CA GLU A 170 -0.82 4.34 -14.70
C GLU A 170 -1.64 3.28 -13.95
N ILE A 171 -1.00 2.16 -13.56
CA ILE A 171 -1.62 1.13 -12.71
C ILE A 171 -1.98 1.73 -11.34
N PHE A 172 -1.09 2.53 -10.75
CA PHE A 172 -1.29 3.18 -9.45
C PHE A 172 -1.80 4.62 -9.55
N LYS A 173 -2.53 4.95 -10.61
CA LYS A 173 -3.17 6.26 -10.78
C LYS A 173 -4.67 6.17 -10.52
N ALA A 174 -5.18 7.09 -9.72
CA ALA A 174 -6.62 7.28 -9.52
C ALA A 174 -6.99 8.71 -9.91
N LYS A 175 -7.89 8.86 -10.89
CA LYS A 175 -8.42 10.16 -11.30
C LYS A 175 -9.74 10.42 -10.59
N ILE A 176 -9.84 11.53 -9.87
CA ILE A 176 -11.05 11.97 -9.17
C ILE A 176 -11.63 13.15 -9.91
N THR A 177 -12.90 13.02 -10.29
CA THR A 177 -13.69 14.10 -10.92
C THR A 177 -14.97 14.33 -10.12
N ARG A 178 -15.60 15.50 -10.29
CA ARG A 178 -16.88 15.82 -9.65
C ARG A 178 -17.99 15.94 -10.69
N GLU A 179 -19.07 15.21 -10.50
CA GLU A 179 -20.28 15.29 -11.34
C GLU A 179 -21.53 15.19 -10.44
N ASN A 180 -22.46 16.14 -10.55
CA ASN A 180 -23.74 16.16 -9.82
C ASN A 180 -23.63 15.92 -8.30
N GLY A 181 -22.64 16.55 -7.65
CA GLY A 181 -22.43 16.42 -6.20
C GLY A 181 -21.72 15.13 -5.76
N ASN A 182 -21.36 14.25 -6.71
CA ASN A 182 -20.62 13.03 -6.46
C ASN A 182 -19.18 13.13 -6.98
N LEU A 183 -18.29 12.39 -6.32
CA LEU A 183 -16.95 12.07 -6.76
C LEU A 183 -17.02 10.82 -7.62
N TYR A 184 -16.37 10.87 -8.78
CA TYR A 184 -16.09 9.72 -9.60
C TYR A 184 -14.60 9.45 -9.54
N VAL A 185 -14.24 8.35 -8.88
CA VAL A 185 -12.87 7.83 -8.79
C VAL A 185 -12.70 6.77 -9.87
N ARG A 186 -11.93 7.07 -10.91
CA ARG A 186 -11.70 6.15 -12.04
C ARG A 186 -10.32 5.50 -11.93
N PHE A 187 -10.30 4.19 -12.19
CA PHE A 187 -9.10 3.36 -12.14
C PHE A 187 -8.79 2.71 -13.49
N SER A 188 -7.52 2.38 -13.74
CA SER A 188 -7.09 1.62 -14.92
C SER A 188 -7.58 0.16 -14.90
N PHE A 189 -7.69 -0.42 -13.71
CA PHE A 189 -8.35 -1.70 -13.40
C PHE A 189 -9.04 -1.58 -12.04
N ILE A 190 -9.90 -2.53 -11.66
CA ILE A 190 -10.59 -2.46 -10.37
C ILE A 190 -9.78 -3.19 -9.29
N PRO A 191 -9.11 -2.47 -8.37
CA PRO A 191 -8.39 -3.09 -7.25
C PRO A 191 -9.38 -3.58 -6.18
N ARG A 192 -9.64 -4.87 -6.11
CA ARG A 192 -10.65 -5.43 -5.18
C ARG A 192 -10.34 -5.12 -3.72
N ASP A 193 -9.08 -5.21 -3.32
CA ASP A 193 -8.61 -4.90 -1.97
C ASP A 193 -8.85 -3.42 -1.61
N VAL A 194 -8.47 -2.51 -2.49
CA VAL A 194 -8.67 -1.06 -2.28
C VAL A 194 -10.15 -0.70 -2.32
N LEU A 195 -10.95 -1.37 -3.15
CA LEU A 195 -12.40 -1.20 -3.15
C LEU A 195 -13.01 -1.55 -1.79
N GLU A 196 -12.59 -2.64 -1.14
CA GLU A 196 -13.12 -2.99 0.19
C GLU A 196 -12.77 -1.91 1.23
N GLU A 197 -11.55 -1.38 1.19
CA GLU A 197 -11.15 -0.27 2.08
C GLU A 197 -11.95 1.00 1.80
N LEU A 198 -12.20 1.34 0.53
CA LEU A 198 -13.04 2.48 0.14
C LEU A 198 -14.50 2.29 0.57
N ARG A 199 -15.05 1.08 0.42
CA ARG A 199 -16.40 0.74 0.88
C ARG A 199 -16.54 0.93 2.38
N ALA A 200 -15.54 0.50 3.15
CA ALA A 200 -15.50 0.69 4.60
C ALA A 200 -15.42 2.18 4.94
N ALA A 201 -14.50 2.93 4.33
CA ALA A 201 -14.31 4.37 4.58
C ALA A 201 -15.56 5.21 4.25
N CYS A 202 -16.32 4.79 3.23
CA CYS A 202 -17.55 5.44 2.77
C CYS A 202 -18.82 4.81 3.36
N THR A 203 -18.71 4.01 4.42
CA THR A 203 -19.88 3.53 5.19
C THR A 203 -20.03 4.35 6.46
N LEU A 204 -21.15 5.04 6.60
CA LEU A 204 -21.49 5.77 7.82
C LEU A 204 -22.07 4.80 8.85
N ILE A 205 -21.56 4.86 10.07
CA ILE A 205 -22.02 4.02 11.18
C ILE A 205 -22.67 4.93 12.22
N TYR A 206 -23.91 4.62 12.60
CA TYR A 206 -24.63 5.33 13.65
C TYR A 206 -25.27 4.33 14.61
N ARG A 207 -25.55 4.78 15.83
CA ARG A 207 -26.09 3.93 16.89
C ARG A 207 -27.48 4.44 17.27
N ILE A 208 -28.43 3.52 17.37
CA ILE A 208 -29.79 3.80 17.82
C ILE A 208 -29.98 3.14 19.18
N GLU A 209 -30.41 3.90 20.16
CA GLU A 209 -30.85 3.39 21.44
C GLU A 209 -32.28 2.85 21.31
N LYS A 210 -32.46 1.57 21.63
CA LYS A 210 -33.76 0.92 21.64
C LYS A 210 -34.13 0.53 23.08
N PRO A 211 -35.23 1.04 23.64
CA PRO A 211 -35.67 0.62 24.96
C PRO A 211 -36.03 -0.87 24.95
N VAL A 212 -35.66 -1.56 26.02
CA VAL A 212 -36.06 -2.94 26.33
C VAL A 212 -37.17 -2.83 27.36
N LEU A 213 -38.34 -3.35 27.02
CA LEU A 213 -39.50 -3.38 27.90
C LEU A 213 -39.76 -4.82 28.32
N SER A 214 -40.15 -5.01 29.58
CA SER A 214 -40.62 -6.28 30.11
C SER A 214 -41.93 -6.70 29.41
N PRO A 215 -42.37 -7.96 29.57
CA PRO A 215 -43.70 -8.39 29.13
C PRO A 215 -44.86 -7.59 29.77
N SER A 216 -44.66 -6.99 30.95
CA SER A 216 -45.61 -6.09 31.61
C SER A 216 -45.57 -4.65 31.10
N GLY A 217 -44.60 -4.31 30.23
CA GLY A 217 -44.41 -2.96 29.68
C GLY A 217 -43.48 -2.06 30.51
N ASP A 218 -42.88 -2.59 31.58
CA ASP A 218 -41.94 -1.86 32.42
C ASP A 218 -40.59 -1.71 31.72
N PHE A 219 -39.92 -0.58 31.94
CA PHE A 219 -38.60 -0.32 31.36
C PHE A 219 -37.51 -1.15 32.05
N GLU A 220 -36.82 -2.00 31.30
CA GLU A 220 -35.74 -2.86 31.79
C GLU A 220 -34.33 -2.43 31.35
N GLY A 221 -34.24 -1.47 30.42
CA GLY A 221 -32.96 -0.91 30.00
C GLY A 221 -32.92 -0.47 28.54
N VAL A 222 -31.72 -0.19 28.04
CA VAL A 222 -31.48 0.26 26.66
C VAL A 222 -30.54 -0.70 25.96
N LYS A 223 -30.94 -1.16 24.77
CA LYS A 223 -30.06 -1.87 23.84
C LYS A 223 -29.56 -0.90 22.77
N ILE A 224 -28.25 -0.76 22.64
CA ILE A 224 -27.63 0.01 21.57
C ILE A 224 -27.58 -0.87 20.31
N ILE A 225 -28.16 -0.39 19.20
CA ILE A 225 -28.17 -1.06 17.91
C ILE A 225 -27.34 -0.25 16.91
N GLU A 226 -26.28 -0.86 16.38
CA GLU A 226 -25.49 -0.27 15.30
C GLU A 226 -26.22 -0.38 13.95
N ARG A 227 -26.23 0.71 13.19
CA ARG A 227 -26.76 0.80 11.84
C ARG A 227 -25.70 1.34 10.89
N LYS A 228 -25.74 0.88 9.65
CA LYS A 228 -24.76 1.22 8.60
C LYS A 228 -25.47 1.79 7.38
N ILE A 229 -24.99 2.92 6.87
CA ILE A 229 -25.45 3.56 5.63
C ILE A 229 -24.28 3.53 4.65
N LYS A 230 -24.48 2.89 3.50
CA LYS A 230 -23.50 2.87 2.41
C LYS A 230 -23.61 4.19 1.64
N ALA A 231 -22.61 5.05 1.76
CA ALA A 231 -22.52 6.30 1.01
C ALA A 231 -21.59 6.14 -0.20
N TYR A 232 -21.80 5.09 -0.99
CA TYR A 232 -21.02 4.82 -2.18
C TYR A 232 -21.79 3.97 -3.20
N ASN A 233 -21.29 3.95 -4.44
CA ASN A 233 -21.67 3.02 -5.49
C ASN A 233 -20.43 2.56 -6.27
N VAL A 234 -20.50 1.43 -6.98
CA VAL A 234 -19.42 0.92 -7.84
C VAL A 234 -19.97 0.65 -9.24
N ILE A 235 -19.43 1.35 -10.24
CA ILE A 235 -19.77 1.18 -11.65
C ILE A 235 -18.68 0.33 -12.30
N TRP A 236 -18.89 -0.99 -12.35
CA TRP A 236 -17.89 -1.95 -12.82
C TRP A 236 -17.46 -1.73 -14.28
N ARG A 237 -18.41 -1.38 -15.16
CA ARG A 237 -18.14 -1.16 -16.59
C ARG A 237 -17.18 0.00 -16.82
N GLU A 238 -17.30 1.05 -16.02
CA GLU A 238 -16.45 2.25 -16.10
C GLU A 238 -15.23 2.19 -15.19
N LYS A 239 -15.08 1.10 -14.42
CA LYS A 239 -14.05 0.96 -13.39
C LYS A 239 -14.05 2.17 -12.44
N ALA A 240 -15.26 2.57 -12.03
CA ALA A 240 -15.47 3.77 -11.23
C ALA A 240 -16.04 3.44 -9.84
N PHE A 241 -15.46 4.07 -8.82
CA PHE A 241 -16.04 4.16 -7.48
C PHE A 241 -16.67 5.53 -7.30
N VAL A 242 -17.92 5.56 -6.85
CA VAL A 242 -18.72 6.79 -6.73
C VAL A 242 -19.04 7.02 -5.27
N ALA A 243 -18.83 8.24 -4.77
CA ALA A 243 -19.17 8.64 -3.41
C ALA A 243 -19.57 10.13 -3.37
N PRO A 244 -20.35 10.59 -2.37
CA PRO A 244 -20.65 12.01 -2.21
C PRO A 244 -19.38 12.87 -2.05
N VAL A 245 -19.40 14.10 -2.58
CA VAL A 245 -18.27 15.04 -2.52
C VAL A 245 -17.78 15.34 -1.10
N GLY A 246 -18.68 15.30 -0.10
CA GLY A 246 -18.31 15.48 1.31
C GLY A 246 -17.39 14.38 1.86
N LEU A 247 -17.16 13.28 1.13
CA LEU A 247 -16.24 12.21 1.52
C LEU A 247 -14.88 12.30 0.81
N LEU A 248 -14.57 13.43 0.13
CA LEU A 248 -13.32 13.60 -0.63
C LEU A 248 -12.09 13.23 0.20
N ASP A 249 -11.94 13.80 1.39
CA ASP A 249 -10.76 13.56 2.23
C ASP A 249 -10.60 12.08 2.60
N ARG A 250 -11.70 11.40 2.92
CA ARG A 250 -11.68 9.95 3.23
C ARG A 250 -11.24 9.16 2.01
N VAL A 251 -11.84 9.41 0.86
CA VAL A 251 -11.50 8.75 -0.40
C VAL A 251 -10.03 8.98 -0.76
N THR A 252 -9.57 10.23 -0.74
CA THR A 252 -8.18 10.57 -1.08
C THR A 252 -7.19 9.95 -0.11
N SER A 253 -7.50 9.92 1.18
CA SER A 253 -6.62 9.35 2.20
C SER A 253 -6.53 7.83 2.05
N THR A 254 -7.65 7.14 1.84
CA THR A 254 -7.67 5.69 1.58
C THR A 254 -6.87 5.32 0.34
N LEU A 255 -7.01 6.08 -0.75
CA LEU A 255 -6.25 5.84 -1.99
C LEU A 255 -4.73 6.04 -1.78
N ARG A 256 -4.34 7.16 -1.15
CA ARG A 256 -2.92 7.47 -0.87
C ARG A 256 -2.28 6.44 0.06
N ASN A 257 -3.01 6.01 1.09
CA ASN A 257 -2.55 4.94 2.00
C ASN A 257 -2.34 3.60 1.29
N ASN A 258 -3.02 3.38 0.16
CA ASN A 258 -2.83 2.22 -0.71
C ASN A 258 -1.81 2.44 -1.84
N GLY A 259 -1.04 3.53 -1.78
CA GLY A 259 0.05 3.81 -2.71
C GLY A 259 -0.37 4.37 -4.07
N TYR A 260 -1.61 4.86 -4.18
CA TYR A 260 -2.10 5.51 -5.41
C TYR A 260 -1.66 6.97 -5.47
N ASN A 261 -1.24 7.38 -6.67
CA ASN A 261 -1.16 8.78 -7.04
C ASN A 261 -2.58 9.28 -7.39
N VAL A 262 -3.03 10.31 -6.69
CA VAL A 262 -4.40 10.83 -6.81
C VAL A 262 -4.39 12.14 -7.57
N GLU A 263 -4.95 12.12 -8.78
CA GLU A 263 -5.16 13.32 -9.61
C GLU A 263 -6.58 13.86 -9.35
N ILE A 264 -6.67 15.06 -8.80
CA ILE A 264 -7.96 15.72 -8.53
C ILE A 264 -8.23 16.71 -9.65
N ASP A 265 -9.22 16.39 -10.49
CA ASP A 265 -9.71 17.22 -11.59
C ASP A 265 -11.13 17.69 -11.26
N ILE A 266 -11.21 18.57 -10.25
CA ILE A 266 -12.46 19.19 -9.80
C ILE A 266 -12.35 20.68 -10.08
N LYS A 267 -13.11 21.16 -11.06
CA LYS A 267 -13.22 22.60 -11.34
C LYS A 267 -13.96 23.27 -10.19
N VAL A 268 -13.26 24.16 -9.48
CA VAL A 268 -13.87 25.08 -8.52
C VAL A 268 -14.61 26.13 -9.33
N LEU A 269 -15.91 26.30 -9.05
CA LEU A 269 -16.68 27.39 -9.65
C LEU A 269 -16.20 28.72 -9.05
N PRO A 270 -16.18 29.81 -9.82
CA PRO A 270 -15.88 31.13 -9.28
C PRO A 270 -16.85 31.46 -8.15
N ASP A 271 -16.39 32.26 -7.19
CA ASP A 271 -17.21 32.73 -6.09
C ASP A 271 -18.47 33.42 -6.62
N LEU A 272 -19.62 33.10 -6.01
CA LEU A 272 -20.87 33.75 -6.39
C LEU A 272 -20.89 35.14 -5.74
N GLU A 273 -20.69 36.19 -6.54
CA GLU A 273 -20.97 37.57 -6.13
C GLU A 273 -22.49 37.80 -6.06
N ILE A 274 -23.14 37.30 -5.01
CA ILE A 274 -24.55 37.61 -4.74
C ILE A 274 -24.59 38.88 -3.91
N SER A 275 -24.97 40.01 -4.52
CA SER A 275 -25.44 41.15 -3.73
C SER A 275 -26.85 40.85 -3.21
N LEU A 276 -26.96 40.32 -1.99
CA LEU A 276 -28.24 40.19 -1.32
C LEU A 276 -28.71 41.59 -0.92
N LYS A 277 -29.59 42.20 -1.73
CA LYS A 277 -30.35 43.37 -1.27
C LYS A 277 -31.47 42.87 -0.37
N PRO A 278 -31.57 43.34 0.89
CA PRO A 278 -32.72 43.04 1.72
C PRO A 278 -33.96 43.66 1.08
N ASP A 279 -34.97 42.84 0.80
CA ASP A 279 -36.29 43.30 0.38
C ASP A 279 -37.19 43.27 1.64
N PHE A 280 -37.17 44.38 2.38
CA PHE A 280 -38.09 44.58 3.49
C PHE A 280 -39.37 45.20 2.92
N VAL A 281 -40.38 44.36 2.65
CA VAL A 281 -41.76 44.78 2.32
C VAL A 281 -42.59 44.81 3.59
#